data_AF-A0A832MZ77-F1
#
_entry.id   AF-A0A832MZ77-F1
#
_cell.length_a   1.000
_cell.length_b   1.000
_cell.length_c   1.000
_cell.angle_alpha   90.00
_cell.angle_beta   90.00
_cell.angle_gamma   90.00
#
_symmetry.space_group_name_H-M   'P 1'
#
loop_
_entity.id
_entity.type
_entity.pdbx_description
1 polymer ?
#
loop_
_entity_poly.entity_id
_entity_poly.type
_entity_poly.pdbx_seq_one_letter_code
_entity_poly.pdbx_strand_id
1 'polypeptide(L)' 'MAENKHTQHVHHIEPYSPEFEAMVPTGIVKFLRTCVIWQFIRFIVINIKMLIVVQKSHH' A
#
# COMPACT_ATOMS: atom_id res chain seq x y z
N MET A 1 -35.48 16.82 -34.93
CA MET A 1 -34.53 17.26 -33.88
C MET A 1 -35.00 16.65 -32.56
N ALA A 2 -34.21 16.02 -31.70
CA ALA A 2 -32.78 15.83 -31.60
C ALA A 2 -32.51 14.51 -30.84
N GLU A 3 -31.58 13.72 -31.34
CA GLU A 3 -30.96 12.59 -30.66
C GLU A 3 -30.03 13.14 -29.58
N ASN A 4 -30.39 13.01 -28.30
CA ASN A 4 -29.55 13.46 -27.20
C ASN A 4 -28.50 12.38 -26.88
N LYS A 5 -27.39 12.42 -27.62
CA LYS A 5 -26.14 11.71 -27.29
C LYS A 5 -25.48 12.37 -26.07
N HIS A 6 -25.83 11.91 -24.87
CA HIS A 6 -25.18 12.32 -23.61
C HIS A 6 -25.53 11.19 -22.60
N THR A 7 -24.66 10.36 -22.03
CA THR A 7 -23.27 10.55 -21.58
C THR A 7 -22.70 9.15 -21.26
N GLN A 8 -21.89 8.56 -22.13
CA GLN A 8 -21.23 7.26 -21.88
C GLN A 8 -19.83 7.45 -21.27
N HIS A 9 -19.71 8.26 -20.20
CA HIS A 9 -18.42 8.52 -19.53
C HIS A 9 -18.58 8.64 -18.01
N VAL A 10 -19.19 7.65 -17.37
CA VAL A 10 -18.97 7.44 -15.93
C VAL A 10 -18.77 5.95 -15.73
N HIS A 11 -17.52 5.50 -15.76
CA HIS A 11 -17.19 4.17 -15.30
C HIS A 11 -17.48 4.18 -13.79
N HIS A 12 -18.67 3.71 -13.40
CA HIS A 12 -19.06 3.61 -12.00
C HIS A 12 -18.25 2.48 -11.38
N ILE A 13 -17.00 2.80 -11.03
CA ILE A 13 -16.13 1.92 -10.27
C ILE A 13 -16.79 1.78 -8.89
N GLU A 14 -17.36 0.61 -8.61
CA GLU A 14 -18.06 0.34 -7.36
C GLU A 14 -17.07 0.47 -6.18
N PRO A 15 -17.35 1.30 -5.17
CA PRO A 15 -16.46 1.38 -4.01
C PRO A 15 -16.33 -0.03 -3.40
N TYR A 16 -15.08 -0.45 -3.13
CA TYR A 16 -14.71 -1.79 -2.63
C TYR A 16 -14.75 -2.94 -3.66
N SER A 17 -14.78 -2.67 -4.97
CA SER A 17 -14.48 -3.75 -5.93
C SER A 17 -13.01 -4.19 -5.82
N PRO A 18 -12.66 -5.45 -6.15
CA PRO A 18 -11.30 -6.00 -5.94
C PRO A 18 -10.20 -5.19 -6.64
N GLU A 19 -10.53 -4.51 -7.74
CA GLU A 19 -9.67 -3.54 -8.43
C GLU A 19 -9.37 -2.25 -7.63
N PHE A 20 -10.12 -1.93 -6.56
CA PHE A 20 -9.79 -0.85 -5.61
C PHE A 20 -8.92 -1.31 -4.43
N GLU A 21 -9.10 -2.54 -3.97
CA GLU A 21 -8.52 -2.97 -2.70
C GLU A 21 -7.02 -3.29 -2.82
N ALA A 22 -6.56 -3.64 -4.01
CA ALA A 22 -5.19 -4.03 -4.23
C ALA A 22 -4.44 -2.96 -5.02
N MET A 23 -3.80 -2.01 -4.32
CA MET A 23 -2.65 -1.34 -4.91
C MET A 23 -1.61 -2.42 -5.24
N VAL A 24 -1.55 -2.81 -6.52
CA VAL A 24 -0.59 -3.80 -7.02
C VAL A 24 0.79 -3.30 -6.61
N PRO A 25 1.55 -4.07 -5.80
CA PRO A 25 2.85 -3.62 -5.36
C PRO A 25 3.71 -3.41 -6.60
N THR A 26 4.01 -2.14 -6.89
CA THR A 26 4.85 -1.72 -7.99
C THR A 26 6.17 -2.46 -7.94
N GLY A 27 6.79 -2.74 -9.09
CA GLY A 27 8.00 -3.57 -9.17
C GLY A 27 9.12 -3.13 -8.21
N ILE A 28 9.17 -1.84 -7.90
CA ILE A 28 10.06 -1.22 -6.92
C ILE A 28 9.78 -1.72 -5.49
N VAL A 29 8.52 -1.84 -5.08
CA VAL A 29 8.13 -2.38 -3.75
C VAL A 29 8.51 -3.87 -3.64
N LYS A 30 8.35 -4.63 -4.73
CA LYS A 30 8.81 -6.03 -4.80
C LYS A 30 10.35 -6.12 -4.72
N PHE A 31 11.07 -5.26 -5.43
CA PHE A 31 12.53 -5.21 -5.43
C PHE A 31 13.11 -4.80 -4.07
N LEU A 32 12.50 -3.79 -3.44
CA LEU A 32 12.84 -3.41 -2.07
C LEU A 32 12.59 -4.59 -1.11
N ARG A 33 11.51 -5.36 -1.28
CA ARG A 33 11.24 -6.56 -0.46
C ARG A 33 12.27 -7.69 -0.63
N THR A 34 12.92 -7.84 -1.79
CA THR A 34 13.89 -8.92 -2.04
C THR A 34 15.35 -8.53 -1.75
N CYS A 35 15.65 -7.25 -1.60
CA CYS A 35 17.01 -6.78 -1.32
C CYS A 35 17.45 -7.17 0.10
N VAL A 36 18.50 -8.01 0.21
CA VAL A 36 19.06 -8.48 1.51
C VAL A 36 19.58 -7.32 2.37
N ILE A 37 20.14 -6.28 1.74
CA ILE A 37 20.61 -5.08 2.45
C ILE A 37 19.41 -4.35 3.08
N TRP A 38 18.31 -4.21 2.35
CA TRP A 38 17.08 -3.60 2.87
C TRP A 38 16.41 -4.47 3.94
N GLN A 39 16.45 -5.80 3.78
CA GLN A 39 15.97 -6.74 4.81
C GLN A 39 16.76 -6.58 6.12
N PHE A 40 18.08 -6.40 6.07
CA PHE A 40 18.92 -6.17 7.24
C PHE A 40 18.59 -4.84 7.96
N ILE A 41 18.46 -3.75 7.20
CA ILE A 41 18.06 -2.44 7.76
C ILE A 41 16.68 -2.53 8.40
N ARG A 42 15.72 -3.15 7.71
CA ARG A 42 14.34 -3.33 8.21
C ARG A 42 14.31 -4.20 9.47
N PHE A 43 15.15 -5.24 9.55
CA PHE A 43 15.31 -6.05 10.75
C PHE A 43 15.79 -5.19 11.92
N ILE A 44 16.87 -4.42 11.75
CA ILE A 44 17.39 -3.54 12.81
C ILE A 44 16.32 -2.54 13.29
N VAL A 45 15.65 -1.86 12.36
CA VAL A 45 14.62 -0.85 12.69
C VAL A 45 13.47 -1.45 13.51
N ILE A 46 12.97 -2.62 13.13
CA ILE A 46 11.87 -3.27 13.86
C ILE A 46 12.33 -3.67 15.27
N ASN A 47 13.51 -4.28 15.40
CA ASN A 47 14.05 -4.69 16.70
C ASN A 47 14.25 -3.49 17.63
N ILE A 48 14.81 -2.38 17.13
CA ILE A 48 14.97 -1.15 17.90
C ILE A 48 13.61 -0.57 18.30
N LYS A 49 12.65 -0.50 17.37
CA LYS A 49 11.33 0.08 17.64
C LYS A 49 10.57 -0.73 18.70
N MET A 50 10.67 -2.05 18.68
CA MET A 50 10.06 -2.91 19.70
C MET A 50 10.73 -2.71 21.07
N LEU A 51 12.06 -2.61 21.13
CA LEU A 51 12.77 -2.27 22.37
C LEU A 51 12.34 -0.93 22.95
N ILE A 52 12.23 0.10 22.10
CA ILE A 52 11.77 1.43 22.53
C ILE A 52 10.34 1.39 23.07
N VAL A 53 9.43 0.67 22.41
CA VAL A 53 8.04 0.52 22.87
C VAL A 53 7.99 -0.18 24.23
N VAL A 54 8.70 -1.29 24.38
CA VAL A 54 8.78 -2.02 25.66
C VAL A 54 9.38 -1.14 26.76
N GLN A 55 10.46 -0.41 26.48
CA GLN A 55 11.06 0.53 27.44
C GLN A 55 10.08 1.62 27.87
N LYS A 56 9.30 2.17 26.93
CA LYS A 56 8.34 3.24 27.20
C LYS A 56 7.12 2.76 27.99
N SER A 57 6.80 1.48 27.96
CA SER A 57 5.68 0.90 28.72
C SER A 57 5.97 0.72 30.22
N HIS A 58 7.23 0.85 30.66
CA HIS A 58 7.62 0.68 32.07
C HIS A 58 7.57 1.97 32.91
N HIS A 59 7.07 3.09 32.35
CA HIS A 59 6.89 4.39 33.03
C HIS A 59 5.46 4.90 32.89
#